data_AF-A0A226DD59-F1
#
_entry.id   AF-A0A226DD59-F1
#
_cell.length_a   1.000
_cell.length_b   1.000
_cell.length_c   1.000
_cell.angle_alpha   90.00
_cell.angle_beta   90.00
_cell.angle_gamma   90.00
#
_symmetry.space_group_name_H-M   'P 1'
#
loop_
_entity.id
_entity.type
_entity.pdbx_description
1 polymer ?
#
loop_
_entity_poly.entity_id
_entity_poly.type
_entity_poly.pdbx_seq_one_letter_code
_entity_poly.pdbx_strand_id
1 'polypeptide(L)'
;MPHNRPPNVGYSQTYVHNVLNNVGIKRIATSTGAPHPPIWKPRSARTKRLIQKSMIRRIIHLDLKRLTRRKHHVLKPSHIENRKTTSRKLYEKYLSHRKFENMVILDEDWFYLTNCNRKRRICCSQKGETVPSIWVVEKHESYDSKFMVVGGMTGEGVLPLHRVLANVKINSTYYIDKVFKPRLEVQVTKLYGEEISKWWYITI
;
A
#
# COMPACT_ATOMS: atom_id res chain seq x y z
N MET A 1 23.20 -28.45 -12.32
CA MET A 1 24.16 -27.40 -12.71
C MET A 1 24.15 -26.31 -11.63
N PRO A 2 25.15 -26.24 -10.74
CA PRO A 2 25.21 -25.18 -9.73
C PRO A 2 25.60 -23.85 -10.41
N HIS A 3 24.81 -22.80 -10.18
CA HIS A 3 25.15 -21.45 -10.60
C HIS A 3 26.31 -20.92 -9.72
N ASN A 4 27.52 -20.89 -10.28
CA ASN A 4 28.64 -20.14 -9.72
C ASN A 4 28.25 -18.65 -9.67
N ARG A 5 27.84 -18.18 -8.48
CA ARG A 5 27.69 -16.74 -8.24
C ARG A 5 29.09 -16.13 -8.20
N PRO A 6 29.34 -15.03 -8.91
CA PRO A 6 30.57 -14.29 -8.72
C PRO A 6 30.67 -13.82 -7.25
N PRO A 7 31.89 -13.80 -6.68
CA PRO A 7 32.09 -13.40 -5.29
C PRO A 7 31.49 -12.01 -5.06
N ASN A 8 30.86 -11.84 -3.90
CA ASN A 8 30.23 -10.60 -3.51
C ASN A 8 31.33 -9.57 -3.19
N VAL A 9 31.81 -8.87 -4.21
CA VAL A 9 32.82 -7.82 -4.04
C VAL A 9 32.12 -6.64 -3.37
N GLY A 10 32.22 -6.58 -2.04
CA GLY A 10 31.76 -5.44 -1.27
C GLY A 10 32.55 -4.20 -1.70
N TYR A 11 31.91 -3.29 -2.43
CA TYR A 11 32.51 -2.02 -2.76
C TYR A 11 32.60 -1.17 -1.48
N SER A 12 33.81 -0.75 -1.09
CA SER A 12 33.96 0.11 0.09
C SER A 12 33.24 1.44 -0.12
N GLN A 13 32.71 2.04 0.95
CA GLN A 13 32.06 3.37 0.86
C GLN A 13 33.00 4.42 0.24
N THR A 14 34.29 4.30 0.50
CA THR A 14 35.35 5.14 -0.06
C THR A 14 35.45 4.99 -1.58
N TYR A 15 35.30 3.77 -2.11
CA TYR A 15 35.28 3.53 -3.55
C TYR A 15 34.07 4.22 -4.21
N VAL A 16 32.88 4.07 -3.61
CA VAL A 16 31.66 4.72 -4.10
C VAL A 16 31.80 6.24 -4.07
N HIS A 17 32.34 6.81 -2.98
CA HIS A 17 32.58 8.24 -2.85
C HIS A 17 33.56 8.78 -3.91
N ASN A 18 34.67 8.06 -4.13
CA ASN A 18 35.70 8.46 -5.10
C ASN A 18 35.19 8.44 -6.55
N VAL A 19 34.32 7.48 -6.87
CA VAL A 19 33.66 7.39 -8.18
C VAL A 19 32.64 8.51 -8.35
N LEU A 20 31.82 8.80 -7.33
CA LEU A 20 30.82 9.87 -7.39
C LEU A 20 31.45 11.26 -7.55
N ASN A 21 32.61 11.48 -6.93
CA ASN A 21 33.28 12.78 -6.90
C ASN A 21 34.43 12.92 -7.93
N ASN A 22 34.57 11.95 -8.84
CA ASN A 22 35.57 11.95 -9.92
C ASN A 22 37.02 12.15 -9.43
N VAL A 23 37.35 11.65 -8.23
CA VAL A 23 38.64 11.91 -7.57
C VAL A 23 39.82 11.42 -8.42
N GLY A 24 39.68 10.27 -9.07
CA GLY A 24 40.71 9.72 -9.95
C GLY A 24 40.96 10.56 -11.22
N ILE A 25 39.90 11.09 -11.83
CA ILE A 25 40.01 11.93 -13.04
C ILE A 25 40.69 13.26 -12.71
N LYS A 26 40.37 13.84 -11.54
CA LYS A 26 41.03 15.06 -11.06
C LYS A 26 42.53 14.85 -10.83
N ARG A 27 42.93 13.73 -10.21
CA ARG A 27 44.35 13.38 -10.02
C ARG A 27 45.09 13.22 -11.35
N ILE A 28 44.49 12.53 -12.32
CA ILE A 28 45.09 12.33 -13.65
C ILE A 28 45.27 13.66 -14.39
N ALA A 29 44.27 14.54 -14.35
CA ALA A 29 44.36 15.87 -14.95
C ALA A 29 45.48 16.71 -14.33
N THR A 30 45.59 16.71 -12.98
CA THR A 30 46.71 17.38 -12.28
C THR A 30 48.06 16.80 -12.69
N SER A 31 48.21 15.48 -12.75
CA SER A 31 49.47 14.84 -13.12
C SER A 31 49.89 15.05 -14.57
N THR A 32 48.94 15.36 -15.46
CA THR A 32 49.18 15.54 -16.90
C THR A 32 49.17 17.02 -17.32
N GLY A 33 48.99 17.95 -16.38
CA GLY A 33 48.89 19.39 -16.67
C GLY A 33 47.65 19.78 -17.47
N ALA A 34 46.69 18.87 -17.65
CA ALA A 34 45.48 19.12 -18.41
C ALA A 34 44.49 19.99 -17.60
N PRO A 35 43.73 20.90 -18.25
CA PRO A 35 42.75 21.71 -17.56
C PRO A 35 41.69 20.83 -16.90
N HIS A 36 41.37 21.14 -15.63
CA HIS A 36 40.36 20.40 -14.89
C HIS A 36 39.02 20.43 -15.64
N PRO A 37 38.31 19.29 -15.74
CA PRO A 37 37.02 19.27 -16.40
C PRO A 37 36.06 20.24 -15.68
N PRO A 38 35.32 21.08 -16.42
CA PRO A 38 34.41 22.05 -15.82
C PRO A 38 33.35 21.33 -14.99
N ILE A 39 33.07 21.87 -13.79
CA ILE A 39 32.16 21.31 -12.77
C ILE A 39 30.76 20.96 -13.34
N TRP A 40 30.38 21.61 -14.46
CA TRP A 40 29.04 21.58 -15.03
C TRP A 40 28.87 20.76 -16.32
N LYS A 41 29.87 20.01 -16.81
CA LYS A 41 29.62 19.10 -17.95
C LYS A 41 28.75 17.91 -17.50
N PRO A 42 27.59 17.65 -18.16
CA PRO A 42 26.75 16.52 -17.81
C PRO A 42 27.51 15.22 -18.04
N ARG A 43 27.41 14.32 -17.07
CA ARG A 43 28.01 12.98 -17.01
C ARG A 43 28.05 12.35 -18.41
N SER A 44 29.25 12.08 -18.92
CA SER A 44 29.45 11.49 -20.23
C SER A 44 28.66 10.18 -20.38
N ALA A 45 28.33 9.80 -21.61
CA ALA A 45 27.61 8.56 -21.96
C ALA A 45 28.21 7.29 -21.32
N ARG A 46 29.46 7.34 -20.84
CA ARG A 46 30.12 6.27 -20.07
C ARG A 46 29.53 6.08 -18.66
N THR A 47 29.10 7.14 -17.97
CA THR A 47 28.44 7.03 -16.65
C THR A 47 27.02 6.44 -16.76
N LYS A 48 26.32 6.68 -17.88
CA LYS A 48 25.06 5.98 -18.19
C LYS A 48 25.25 4.47 -18.37
N ARG A 49 26.43 4.03 -18.82
CA ARG A 49 26.78 2.62 -19.05
C ARG A 49 27.28 1.91 -17.79
N LEU A 50 27.97 2.61 -16.89
CA LEU A 50 28.58 2.04 -15.67
C LEU A 50 27.60 1.84 -14.51
N ILE A 51 26.49 2.57 -14.48
CA ILE A 51 25.47 2.39 -13.45
C ILE A 51 24.15 2.07 -14.13
N GLN A 52 24.02 0.82 -14.60
CA GLN A 52 22.74 0.34 -15.07
C GLN A 52 21.72 0.46 -13.93
N LYS A 53 20.51 0.95 -14.22
CA LYS A 53 19.42 1.06 -13.23
C LYS A 53 19.17 -0.27 -12.50
N SER A 54 19.42 -1.40 -13.18
CA SER A 54 19.40 -2.75 -12.62
C SER A 54 20.40 -2.93 -11.48
N MET A 55 21.62 -2.42 -11.59
CA MET A 55 22.67 -2.51 -10.58
C MET A 55 22.34 -1.67 -9.34
N ILE A 56 21.88 -0.42 -9.50
CA ILE A 56 21.39 0.40 -8.36
C ILE A 56 20.25 -0.32 -7.67
N ARG A 57 19.28 -0.82 -8.45
CA ARG A 57 18.11 -1.52 -7.91
C ARG A 57 18.53 -2.79 -7.16
N ARG A 58 19.54 -3.51 -7.67
CA ARG A 58 20.14 -4.67 -7.01
C ARG A 58 20.79 -4.27 -5.69
N ILE A 59 21.61 -3.22 -5.66
CA ILE A 59 22.24 -2.72 -4.45
C ILE A 59 21.19 -2.29 -3.42
N ILE A 60 20.14 -1.58 -3.83
CA ILE A 60 19.08 -1.11 -2.92
C ILE A 60 18.29 -2.27 -2.30
N HIS A 61 17.92 -3.28 -3.09
CA HIS A 61 17.04 -4.35 -2.60
C HIS A 61 17.77 -5.59 -2.08
N LEU A 62 18.91 -5.97 -2.67
CA LEU A 62 19.65 -7.17 -2.26
C LEU A 62 20.71 -6.84 -1.22
N ASP A 63 21.52 -5.81 -1.46
CA ASP A 63 22.68 -5.53 -0.62
C ASP A 63 22.29 -4.69 0.61
N LEU A 64 21.49 -3.64 0.39
CA LEU A 64 21.00 -2.75 1.44
C LEU A 64 19.69 -3.23 2.08
N LYS A 65 19.06 -4.28 1.53
CA LYS A 65 17.77 -4.85 2.00
C LYS A 65 16.69 -3.80 2.25
N ARG A 66 16.67 -2.70 1.48
CA ARG A 66 15.77 -1.58 1.75
C ARG A 66 14.34 -1.98 1.41
N LEU A 67 13.51 -2.12 2.44
CA LEU A 67 12.08 -2.32 2.29
C LEU A 67 11.46 -1.09 1.63
N THR A 68 10.78 -1.30 0.50
CA THR A 68 10.02 -0.22 -0.14
C THR A 68 8.76 -0.03 0.68
N ARG A 69 8.69 1.08 1.42
CA ARG A 69 7.48 1.43 2.17
C ARG A 69 6.44 2.01 1.20
N ARG A 70 5.19 1.60 1.35
CA ARG A 70 4.08 2.22 0.64
C ARG A 70 3.99 3.68 1.07
N LYS A 71 3.61 4.56 0.14
CA LYS A 71 3.33 5.96 0.48
C LYS A 71 2.05 5.96 1.30
N HIS A 72 2.17 6.34 2.57
CA HIS A 72 1.02 6.65 3.41
C HIS A 72 0.76 8.15 3.37
N HIS A 73 -0.48 8.55 3.68
CA HIS A 73 -0.80 9.96 3.84
C HIS A 73 0.12 10.57 4.91
N VAL A 74 0.80 11.67 4.58
CA VAL A 74 1.68 12.36 5.52
C VAL A 74 0.80 13.04 6.57
N LEU A 75 0.98 12.66 7.85
CA LEU A 75 0.21 13.25 8.93
C LEU A 75 0.76 14.63 9.27
N LYS A 76 -0.13 15.63 9.40
CA LYS A 76 0.22 16.93 9.98
C LYS A 76 0.47 16.75 11.49
N PRO A 77 1.27 17.64 12.13
CA PRO A 77 1.45 17.61 13.58
C PRO A 77 0.12 17.55 14.36
N SER A 78 -0.87 18.34 13.94
CA SER A 78 -2.23 18.32 14.53
C SER A 78 -2.92 16.97 14.39
N HIS A 79 -2.75 16.23 13.28
CA HIS A 79 -3.31 14.88 13.15
C HIS A 79 -2.64 13.90 14.11
N ILE A 80 -1.34 14.05 14.37
CA ILE A 80 -0.59 13.20 15.30
C ILE A 80 -1.08 13.44 16.72
N GLU A 81 -1.23 14.70 17.14
CA GLU A 81 -1.75 15.07 18.46
C GLU A 81 -3.18 14.58 18.67
N ASN A 82 -4.04 14.79 17.67
CA ASN A 82 -5.42 14.30 17.69
C ASN A 82 -5.46 12.77 17.81
N ARG A 83 -4.63 12.05 17.04
CA ARG A 83 -4.54 10.59 17.13
C ARG A 83 -4.06 10.12 18.51
N LYS A 84 -3.01 10.73 19.07
CA LYS A 84 -2.53 10.39 20.42
C LYS A 84 -3.61 10.58 21.47
N THR A 85 -4.29 11.73 21.44
CA THR A 85 -5.34 12.07 22.40
C THR A 85 -6.55 11.15 22.25
N THR A 86 -6.98 10.90 21.02
CA THR A 86 -8.15 10.06 20.73
C THR A 86 -7.87 8.59 21.06
N SER A 87 -6.70 8.07 20.69
CA SER A 87 -6.29 6.71 21.05
C SER A 87 -6.23 6.49 22.55
N ARG A 88 -5.71 7.46 23.32
CA ARG A 88 -5.71 7.40 24.78
C ARG A 88 -7.12 7.36 25.35
N LYS A 89 -7.99 8.29 24.93
CA LYS A 89 -9.39 8.34 25.36
C LYS A 89 -10.14 7.06 25.01
N LEU A 90 -9.94 6.54 23.80
CA LEU A 90 -10.52 5.28 23.34
C LEU A 90 -10.11 4.12 24.25
N TYR A 91 -8.81 4.00 24.53
CA TYR A 91 -8.29 2.94 25.39
C TYR A 91 -8.85 3.02 26.81
N GLU A 92 -8.70 4.17 27.46
CA GLU A 92 -9.09 4.35 28.86
C GLU A 92 -10.61 4.14 29.05
N LYS A 93 -11.43 4.68 28.15
CA LYS A 93 -12.90 4.63 28.27
C LYS A 93 -13.50 3.30 27.83
N TYR A 94 -13.09 2.79 26.66
CA TYR A 94 -13.83 1.74 25.95
C TYR A 94 -13.06 0.43 25.77
N LEU A 95 -11.72 0.42 25.81
CA LEU A 95 -10.95 -0.82 25.61
C LEU A 95 -10.41 -1.43 26.91
N SER A 96 -10.27 -0.64 27.97
CA SER A 96 -9.73 -1.10 29.25
C SER A 96 -10.64 -2.14 29.92
N HIS A 97 -10.07 -3.02 30.76
CA HIS A 97 -10.82 -3.95 31.61
C HIS A 97 -11.83 -4.84 30.88
N ARG A 98 -11.45 -5.41 29.72
CA ARG A 98 -12.30 -6.29 28.89
C ARG A 98 -13.55 -5.62 28.30
N LYS A 99 -13.71 -4.29 28.42
CA LYS A 99 -14.82 -3.54 27.79
C LYS A 99 -14.83 -3.66 26.28
N PHE A 100 -13.67 -3.93 25.66
CA PHE A 100 -13.57 -4.18 24.22
C PHE A 100 -14.40 -5.38 23.76
N GLU A 101 -14.72 -6.32 24.65
CA GLU A 101 -15.51 -7.51 24.31
C GLU A 101 -16.95 -7.15 23.89
N ASN A 102 -17.48 -6.05 24.43
CA ASN A 102 -18.82 -5.53 24.11
C ASN A 102 -18.78 -4.42 23.05
N MET A 103 -17.62 -4.18 22.42
CA MET A 103 -17.48 -3.15 21.41
C MET A 103 -17.81 -3.73 20.04
N VAL A 104 -18.68 -3.04 19.30
CA VAL A 104 -18.96 -3.33 17.91
C VAL A 104 -18.16 -2.40 17.03
N ILE A 105 -17.31 -2.96 16.17
CA ILE A 105 -16.58 -2.22 15.14
C ILE A 105 -17.26 -2.47 13.80
N LEU A 106 -17.52 -1.41 13.04
CA LEU A 106 -18.03 -1.46 11.67
C LEU A 106 -17.04 -0.76 10.74
N ASP A 107 -16.95 -1.25 9.51
CA ASP A 107 -16.15 -0.62 8.44
C ASP A 107 -16.79 -0.91 7.08
N GLU A 108 -16.50 -0.07 6.09
CA GLU A 108 -16.99 -0.22 4.72
C GLU A 108 -15.85 -0.55 3.76
N ASP A 109 -16.10 -1.51 2.87
CA ASP A 109 -15.16 -1.80 1.79
C ASP A 109 -15.87 -2.11 0.46
N TRP A 110 -15.16 -1.89 -0.64
CA TRP A 110 -15.61 -2.20 -1.98
C TRP A 110 -15.11 -3.57 -2.40
N PHE A 111 -16.03 -4.49 -2.67
CA PHE A 111 -15.69 -5.79 -3.24
C PHE A 111 -15.78 -5.73 -4.76
N TYR A 112 -14.71 -6.16 -5.42
CA TYR A 112 -14.59 -6.20 -6.87
C TYR A 112 -14.76 -7.65 -7.32
N LEU A 113 -15.73 -7.94 -8.19
CA LEU A 113 -16.04 -9.31 -8.61
C LEU A 113 -14.93 -9.95 -9.46
N THR A 114 -14.10 -9.14 -10.11
CA THR A 114 -13.15 -9.60 -11.13
C THR A 114 -11.70 -9.25 -10.84
N ASN A 115 -11.43 -8.57 -9.71
CA ASN A 115 -10.08 -8.22 -9.28
C ASN A 115 -9.40 -9.40 -8.56
N CYS A 116 -9.28 -10.54 -9.25
CA CYS A 116 -8.65 -11.74 -8.71
C CYS A 116 -7.13 -11.73 -8.87
N ASN A 117 -6.42 -10.61 -8.62
CA ASN A 117 -4.94 -10.48 -8.75
C ASN A 117 -4.30 -11.07 -10.03
N ARG A 118 -5.11 -11.41 -11.04
CA ARG A 118 -4.72 -12.06 -12.27
C ARG A 118 -4.77 -11.02 -13.35
N LYS A 119 -3.65 -10.86 -14.04
CA LYS A 119 -3.58 -10.00 -15.21
C LYS A 119 -4.45 -10.61 -16.30
N ARG A 120 -5.37 -9.81 -16.86
CA ARG A 120 -6.18 -10.24 -18.00
C ARG A 120 -5.49 -9.84 -19.28
N ARG A 121 -5.51 -10.76 -20.24
CA ARG A 121 -5.05 -10.57 -21.61
C ARG A 121 -6.15 -9.86 -22.38
N ILE A 122 -5.96 -8.59 -22.71
CA ILE A 122 -6.95 -7.76 -23.40
C ILE A 122 -6.42 -7.40 -24.79
N CYS A 123 -7.28 -7.51 -25.79
CA CYS A 123 -7.02 -7.07 -27.16
C CYS A 123 -8.28 -6.41 -27.73
N CYS A 124 -8.10 -5.28 -28.41
CA CYS A 124 -9.17 -4.66 -29.19
C CYS A 124 -9.15 -5.28 -30.60
N SER A 125 -10.18 -6.01 -30.98
CA SER A 125 -10.36 -6.56 -32.33
C SER A 125 -11.79 -6.38 -32.80
N GLN A 126 -12.00 -6.32 -34.11
CA GLN A 126 -13.34 -6.29 -34.67
C GLN A 126 -13.96 -7.70 -34.63
N LYS A 127 -15.29 -7.76 -34.56
CA LYS A 127 -16.02 -9.04 -34.49
C LYS A 127 -15.73 -9.87 -35.75
N GLY A 128 -14.97 -10.96 -35.59
CA GLY A 128 -14.64 -11.91 -36.68
C GLY A 128 -13.17 -11.92 -37.10
N GLU A 129 -12.33 -11.03 -36.57
CA GLU A 129 -10.89 -11.04 -36.87
C GLU A 129 -10.12 -12.05 -36.01
N THR A 130 -9.15 -12.74 -36.60
CA THR A 130 -8.15 -13.51 -35.86
C THR A 130 -7.18 -12.58 -35.16
N VAL A 131 -7.20 -12.57 -33.83
CA VAL A 131 -6.34 -11.71 -33.00
C VAL A 131 -4.91 -12.23 -32.98
N PRO A 132 -3.92 -11.45 -33.49
CA PRO A 132 -2.52 -11.80 -33.34
C PRO A 132 -2.10 -11.76 -31.87
N SER A 133 -1.35 -12.76 -31.41
CA SER A 133 -0.88 -12.87 -30.02
C SER A 133 -0.08 -11.65 -29.54
N ILE A 134 0.57 -10.95 -30.48
CA ILE A 134 1.34 -9.72 -30.22
C ILE A 134 0.47 -8.52 -29.82
N TRP A 135 -0.82 -8.52 -30.11
CA TRP A 135 -1.75 -7.42 -29.78
C TRP A 135 -2.38 -7.57 -28.40
N VAL A 136 -2.13 -8.69 -27.74
CA VAL A 136 -2.68 -9.01 -26.43
C VAL A 136 -1.82 -8.37 -25.35
N VAL A 137 -2.34 -7.32 -24.72
CA VAL A 137 -1.67 -6.64 -23.61
C VAL A 137 -2.25 -7.15 -22.29
N GLU A 138 -1.37 -7.55 -21.38
CA GLU A 138 -1.76 -7.79 -19.99
C GLU A 138 -2.13 -6.46 -19.32
N LYS A 139 -3.42 -6.24 -19.09
CA LYS A 139 -3.92 -5.06 -18.38
C LYS A 139 -4.61 -5.47 -17.08
N HIS A 140 -4.46 -4.62 -16.07
CA HIS A 140 -5.38 -4.57 -14.95
C HIS A 140 -6.53 -3.66 -15.37
N GLU A 141 -7.70 -4.22 -15.61
CA GLU A 141 -8.90 -3.41 -15.81
C GLU A 141 -9.40 -2.89 -14.46
N SER A 142 -9.80 -1.61 -14.44
CA SER A 142 -10.36 -0.93 -13.27
C SER A 142 -11.89 -0.79 -13.34
N TYR A 143 -12.52 -1.30 -14.39
CA TYR A 143 -13.97 -1.16 -14.65
C TYR A 143 -14.78 -2.36 -14.15
N ASP A 144 -14.20 -3.12 -13.23
CA ASP A 144 -14.83 -4.28 -12.65
C ASP A 144 -16.11 -3.88 -11.89
N SER A 145 -17.17 -4.65 -12.10
CA SER A 145 -18.39 -4.54 -11.31
C SER A 145 -18.03 -4.66 -9.83
N LYS A 146 -18.35 -3.61 -9.08
CA LYS A 146 -18.07 -3.52 -7.66
C LYS A 146 -19.36 -3.29 -6.89
N PHE A 147 -19.40 -3.79 -5.67
CA PHE A 147 -20.46 -3.49 -4.72
C PHE A 147 -19.83 -3.19 -3.36
N MET A 148 -20.46 -2.27 -2.63
CA MET A 148 -20.01 -1.95 -1.29
C MET A 148 -20.60 -2.95 -0.32
N VAL A 149 -19.78 -3.35 0.64
CA VAL A 149 -20.18 -4.17 1.76
C VAL A 149 -19.80 -3.43 3.02
N VAL A 150 -20.72 -3.40 3.98
CA VAL A 150 -20.37 -3.01 5.34
C VAL A 150 -20.01 -4.30 6.08
N GLY A 151 -18.85 -4.34 6.72
CA GLY A 151 -18.43 -5.41 7.62
C GLY A 151 -18.62 -4.99 9.07
N GLY A 152 -18.61 -5.97 9.97
CA GLY A 152 -18.62 -5.69 11.39
C GLY A 152 -18.07 -6.84 12.20
N MET A 153 -17.48 -6.54 13.35
CA MET A 153 -17.03 -7.56 14.30
C MET A 153 -17.18 -7.06 15.74
N THR A 154 -17.30 -8.02 16.65
CA THR A 154 -17.37 -7.82 18.10
C THR A 154 -16.32 -8.70 18.78
N GLY A 155 -16.21 -8.63 20.11
CA GLY A 155 -15.35 -9.54 20.87
C GLY A 155 -15.72 -11.02 20.70
N GLU A 156 -17.00 -11.31 20.45
CA GLU A 156 -17.54 -12.68 20.31
C GLU A 156 -17.50 -13.22 18.87
N GLY A 157 -17.30 -12.37 17.86
CA GLY A 157 -17.21 -12.86 16.48
C GLY A 157 -17.48 -11.82 15.40
N VAL A 158 -17.69 -12.33 14.19
CA VAL A 158 -17.91 -11.51 12.99
C VAL A 158 -19.41 -11.37 12.72
N LEU A 159 -19.86 -10.15 12.46
CA LEU A 159 -21.23 -9.88 12.05
C LEU A 159 -21.43 -10.22 10.57
N PRO A 160 -22.62 -10.70 10.16
CA PRO A 160 -22.91 -10.97 8.76
C PRO A 160 -22.71 -9.72 7.88
N LEU A 161 -22.01 -9.92 6.76
CA LEU A 161 -21.77 -8.87 5.76
C LEU A 161 -23.08 -8.32 5.20
N HIS A 162 -23.18 -7.00 5.08
CA HIS A 162 -24.36 -6.31 4.58
C HIS A 162 -24.00 -5.65 3.27
N ARG A 163 -24.60 -6.14 2.19
CA ARG A 163 -24.43 -5.56 0.87
C ARG A 163 -25.22 -4.26 0.78
N VAL A 164 -24.54 -3.17 0.50
CA VAL A 164 -25.19 -1.89 0.19
C VAL A 164 -25.76 -1.95 -1.22
N LEU A 165 -26.98 -1.45 -1.39
CA LEU A 165 -27.62 -1.37 -2.69
C LEU A 165 -26.82 -0.47 -3.65
N ALA A 166 -26.72 -0.88 -4.91
CA ALA A 166 -26.04 -0.09 -5.93
C ALA A 166 -26.79 1.24 -6.16
N ASN A 167 -26.04 2.28 -6.52
CA ASN A 167 -26.54 3.62 -6.84
C ASN A 167 -27.28 4.35 -5.70
N VAL A 168 -27.17 3.87 -4.47
CA VAL A 168 -27.69 4.59 -3.30
C VAL A 168 -26.64 5.53 -2.75
N LYS A 169 -27.04 6.77 -2.46
CA LYS A 169 -26.21 7.72 -1.72
C LYS A 169 -26.23 7.34 -0.24
N ILE A 170 -25.07 6.96 0.28
CA ILE A 170 -24.92 6.66 1.71
C ILE A 170 -24.84 8.00 2.45
N ASN A 171 -25.94 8.36 3.10
CA ASN A 171 -26.00 9.45 4.06
C ASN A 171 -26.17 8.87 5.48
N SER A 172 -26.15 9.73 6.49
CA SER A 172 -26.29 9.31 7.89
C SER A 172 -27.62 8.59 8.16
N THR A 173 -28.73 9.06 7.58
CA THR A 173 -30.05 8.46 7.78
C THR A 173 -30.13 7.06 7.17
N TYR A 174 -29.65 6.89 5.93
CA TYR A 174 -29.53 5.58 5.29
C TYR A 174 -28.65 4.64 6.11
N TYR A 175 -27.50 5.13 6.59
CA TYR A 175 -26.61 4.31 7.38
C TYR A 175 -27.27 3.84 8.68
N ILE A 176 -27.91 4.75 9.42
CA ILE A 176 -28.59 4.42 10.67
C ILE A 176 -29.72 3.41 10.42
N ASP A 177 -30.60 3.67 9.46
CA ASP A 177 -31.82 2.91 9.29
C ASP A 177 -31.62 1.60 8.52
N LYS A 178 -30.70 1.56 7.56
CA LYS A 178 -30.52 0.40 6.66
C LYS A 178 -29.31 -0.45 7.01
N VAL A 179 -28.28 0.13 7.64
CA VAL A 179 -27.05 -0.60 7.99
C VAL A 179 -26.99 -0.86 9.49
N PHE A 180 -27.11 0.18 10.31
CA PHE A 180 -26.77 0.14 11.72
C PHE A 180 -27.84 -0.54 12.57
N LYS A 181 -29.08 -0.03 12.58
CA LYS A 181 -30.19 -0.58 13.38
C LYS A 181 -30.44 -2.06 13.13
N PRO A 182 -30.57 -2.54 11.86
CA PRO A 182 -30.87 -3.96 11.60
C PRO A 182 -29.77 -4.89 12.12
N ARG A 183 -28.53 -4.41 12.24
CA ARG A 183 -27.41 -5.20 12.72
C ARG A 183 -27.31 -5.21 14.22
N LEU A 184 -27.42 -4.04 14.85
CA LEU A 184 -27.37 -3.97 16.30
C LEU A 184 -28.57 -4.69 16.91
N GLU A 185 -29.79 -4.36 16.48
CA GLU A 185 -31.00 -4.85 17.14
C GLU A 185 -31.19 -6.36 16.97
N VAL A 186 -30.77 -6.92 15.82
CA VAL A 186 -30.96 -8.35 15.52
C VAL A 186 -29.72 -9.18 15.85
N GLN A 187 -28.55 -8.80 15.34
CA GLN A 187 -27.35 -9.66 15.42
C GLN A 187 -26.66 -9.53 16.78
N VAL A 188 -26.58 -8.32 17.33
CA VAL A 188 -25.90 -8.13 18.63
C VAL A 188 -26.74 -8.69 19.77
N THR A 189 -28.06 -8.46 19.76
CA THR A 189 -28.98 -9.12 20.70
C THR A 189 -28.87 -10.64 20.62
N LYS A 190 -28.65 -11.22 19.43
CA LYS A 190 -28.43 -12.67 19.30
C LYS A 190 -27.11 -13.14 19.91
N LEU A 191 -26.05 -12.35 19.78
CA LEU A 191 -24.71 -12.72 20.27
C LEU A 191 -24.59 -12.62 21.79
N TYR A 192 -25.31 -11.70 22.43
CA TYR A 192 -25.11 -11.40 23.85
C TYR A 192 -26.40 -11.36 24.69
N GLY A 193 -27.53 -11.72 24.10
CA GLY A 193 -28.82 -11.76 24.79
C GLY A 193 -29.46 -10.38 25.02
N GLU A 194 -30.35 -10.31 25.99
CA GLU A 194 -31.21 -9.14 26.26
C GLU A 194 -30.52 -8.01 27.06
N GLU A 195 -29.26 -8.16 27.45
CA GLU A 195 -28.53 -7.16 28.25
C GLU A 195 -28.03 -5.97 27.41
N ILE A 196 -28.94 -5.28 26.70
CA ILE A 196 -28.68 -4.15 25.79
C ILE A 196 -28.12 -2.90 26.53
N SER A 197 -28.18 -2.86 27.86
CA SER A 197 -27.69 -1.73 28.66
C SER A 197 -26.16 -1.64 28.79
N LYS A 198 -25.42 -2.70 28.42
CA LYS A 198 -23.95 -2.76 28.60
C LYS A 198 -23.13 -2.39 27.35
N TRP A 199 -23.79 -1.93 26.28
CA TRP A 199 -23.21 -1.83 24.94
C TRP A 199 -22.64 -0.46 24.63
N TRP A 200 -21.50 -0.45 23.94
CA TRP A 200 -20.91 0.76 23.37
C TRP A 200 -20.62 0.51 21.90
N TYR A 201 -21.09 1.42 21.04
CA TYR A 201 -20.79 1.38 19.62
C TYR A 201 -19.86 2.52 19.25
N ILE A 202 -18.91 2.23 18.36
CA ILE A 202 -18.00 3.22 17.81
C ILE A 202 -18.02 3.05 16.29
N THR A 203 -18.45 4.10 15.60
CA THR A 203 -18.26 4.21 14.15
C THR A 203 -16.86 4.79 13.93
N ILE A 204 -16.02 4.10 13.16
CA ILE A 204 -14.63 4.49 12.89
C ILE A 204 -14.56 5.45 11.69
#